data_AF-A0A329MMB2-F1
#
_entry.id   AF-A0A329MMB2-F1
#
_cell.length_a   1.000
_cell.length_b   1.000
_cell.length_c   1.000
_cell.angle_alpha   90.00
_cell.angle_beta   90.00
_cell.angle_gamma   90.00
#
_symmetry.space_group_name_H-M   'P 1'
#
loop_
_entity.id
_entity.type
_entity.pdbx_description
1 polymer ?
#
loop_
_entity_poly.entity_id
_entity_poly.type
_entity_poly.pdbx_seq_one_letter_code
_entity_poly.pdbx_strand_id
1 'polypeptide(L)'
;MVQVLIRLQRMNVYFGDDDTDYNPQKLGFNARTESETVQQNPELKKLRKFRMPSGETEYFFDHIGFTGNYCGRIHFLPNKANKKCCIGYIGKHLKTKRF
;
A
#
# COMPACT_ATOMS: atom_id res chain seq x y z
N MET A 1 -4.24 -16.83 -10.10
CA MET A 1 -2.81 -16.60 -9.77
C MET A 1 -2.27 -15.22 -10.24
N VAL A 2 -3.01 -14.42 -11.03
CA VAL A 2 -2.47 -13.20 -11.70
C VAL A 2 -2.80 -11.87 -10.98
N GLN A 3 -3.50 -11.90 -9.84
CA GLN A 3 -4.08 -10.70 -9.21
C GLN A 3 -3.03 -9.71 -8.68
N VAL A 4 -1.92 -10.20 -8.09
CA VAL A 4 -0.84 -9.33 -7.61
C VAL A 4 -0.16 -8.62 -8.79
N LEU A 5 0.15 -9.34 -9.87
CA LEU A 5 0.81 -8.79 -11.05
C LEU A 5 -0.02 -7.67 -11.70
N ILE A 6 -1.33 -7.86 -11.87
CA ILE A 6 -2.24 -6.84 -12.43
C ILE A 6 -2.17 -5.54 -11.63
N ARG A 7 -2.08 -5.65 -10.29
CA ARG A 7 -2.00 -4.50 -9.40
C ARG A 7 -0.65 -3.80 -9.49
N LEU A 8 0.44 -4.56 -9.53
CA LEU A 8 1.78 -4.00 -9.72
C LEU A 8 1.90 -3.29 -11.07
N GLN A 9 1.34 -3.86 -12.15
CA GLN A 9 1.29 -3.21 -13.46
C GLN A 9 0.49 -1.91 -13.42
N ARG A 10 -0.71 -1.91 -12.80
CA ARG A 10 -1.49 -0.69 -12.63
C ARG A 10 -0.75 0.37 -11.82
N MET A 11 -0.10 -0.01 -10.72
CA MET A 11 0.69 0.90 -9.90
C MET A 11 1.85 1.47 -10.71
N ASN A 12 2.56 0.66 -11.50
CA ASN A 12 3.64 1.15 -12.36
C ASN A 12 3.16 2.19 -13.37
N VAL A 13 2.02 1.94 -14.03
CA VAL A 13 1.41 2.92 -14.96
C VAL A 13 0.97 4.18 -14.22
N TYR A 14 0.25 4.04 -13.11
CA TYR A 14 -0.26 5.18 -12.34
C TYR A 14 0.86 6.04 -11.79
N PHE A 15 1.86 5.46 -11.12
CA PHE A 15 2.96 6.25 -10.56
C PHE A 15 3.86 6.84 -11.67
N GLY A 16 3.97 6.20 -12.83
CA GLY A 16 4.75 6.68 -13.97
C GLY A 16 4.14 7.84 -14.77
N ASP A 17 2.86 8.15 -14.58
CA ASP A 17 2.20 9.26 -15.30
C ASP A 17 2.70 10.65 -14.84
N ASP A 18 2.34 11.70 -15.60
CA ASP A 18 2.81 13.07 -15.37
C ASP A 18 2.08 13.81 -14.22
N ASP A 19 1.06 13.21 -13.61
CA ASP A 19 0.44 13.77 -12.40
C ASP A 19 1.44 13.67 -11.24
N THR A 20 1.57 14.75 -10.46
CA THR A 20 2.46 14.81 -9.29
C THR A 20 1.73 14.47 -8.00
N ASP A 21 0.40 14.53 -7.99
CA ASP A 21 -0.41 14.37 -6.79
C ASP A 21 -0.93 12.93 -6.64
N TYR A 22 -0.73 12.38 -5.45
CA TYR A 22 -1.28 11.07 -5.13
C TYR A 22 -2.79 11.15 -4.89
N ASN A 23 -3.55 10.35 -5.62
CA ASN A 23 -4.99 10.20 -5.52
C ASN A 23 -5.35 8.69 -5.52
N PRO A 24 -5.76 8.13 -4.37
CA PRO A 24 -6.09 6.71 -4.27
C PRO A 24 -7.28 6.30 -5.14
N GLN A 25 -8.27 7.18 -5.33
CA GLN A 25 -9.41 6.89 -6.19
C GLN A 25 -8.98 6.70 -7.66
N LYS A 26 -8.05 7.52 -8.15
CA LYS A 26 -7.46 7.36 -9.50
C LYS A 26 -6.65 6.05 -9.62
N LEU A 27 -5.90 5.68 -8.59
CA LEU A 27 -5.16 4.41 -8.57
C LEU A 27 -6.10 3.20 -8.75
N GLY A 28 -7.27 3.24 -8.09
CA GLY A 28 -8.30 2.21 -8.17
C GLY A 28 -8.06 1.06 -7.19
N PHE A 29 -8.69 -0.10 -7.44
CA PHE A 29 -8.60 -1.30 -6.57
C PHE A 29 -8.92 -1.06 -5.08
N ASN A 30 -9.82 -0.10 -4.82
CA ASN A 30 -10.17 0.34 -3.48
C ASN A 30 -8.95 0.80 -2.66
N ALA A 31 -7.98 1.46 -3.31
CA ALA A 31 -6.86 2.09 -2.64
C ALA A 31 -7.36 3.06 -1.57
N ARG A 32 -6.72 3.01 -0.41
CA ARG A 32 -7.05 3.86 0.74
C ARG A 32 -5.95 3.76 1.79
N THR A 33 -5.95 4.74 2.68
CA THR A 33 -5.13 4.72 3.89
C THR A 33 -5.76 3.85 4.99
N GLU A 34 -4.94 3.38 5.92
CA GLU A 34 -5.39 2.68 7.13
C GLU A 34 -6.27 3.58 7.99
N SER A 35 -7.19 2.99 8.77
CA SER A 35 -8.06 3.77 9.65
C SER A 35 -7.28 4.45 10.78
N GLU A 36 -7.81 5.55 11.31
CA GLU A 36 -7.22 6.25 12.47
C GLU A 36 -6.99 5.30 13.65
N THR A 37 -7.91 4.35 13.89
CA THR A 37 -7.77 3.36 14.96
C THR A 37 -6.52 2.48 14.79
N VAL A 38 -6.15 2.13 13.56
CA VAL A 38 -4.92 1.38 13.27
C VAL A 38 -3.70 2.28 13.43
N GLN A 39 -3.77 3.53 12.95
CA GLN A 39 -2.65 4.48 13.01
C GLN A 39 -2.32 4.93 14.44
N GLN A 40 -3.34 5.09 15.29
CA GLN A 40 -3.18 5.52 16.69
C GLN A 40 -2.77 4.37 17.62
N ASN A 41 -3.00 3.11 17.24
CA ASN A 41 -2.63 1.95 18.06
C ASN A 41 -1.15 1.57 17.82
N PRO A 42 -0.28 1.60 18.85
CA PRO A 42 1.15 1.31 18.70
C PRO A 42 1.47 -0.07 18.15
N GLU A 43 0.71 -1.10 18.55
CA GLU A 43 0.94 -2.48 18.11
C GLU A 43 0.51 -2.65 16.64
N LEU A 44 -0.62 -2.08 16.26
CA LEU A 44 -1.16 -2.21 14.91
C LEU A 44 -0.36 -1.40 13.88
N LYS A 45 0.05 -0.17 14.23
CA LYS A 45 0.85 0.68 13.35
C LYS A 45 2.25 0.11 13.12
N LYS A 46 2.84 -0.57 14.12
CA LYS A 46 4.15 -1.22 14.01
C LYS A 46 4.17 -2.30 12.93
N LEU A 47 3.05 -2.98 12.69
CA LEU A 47 2.92 -3.94 11.58
C LEU A 47 2.95 -3.29 10.19
N ARG A 48 2.73 -1.98 10.09
CA ARG A 48 2.83 -1.19 8.84
C ARG A 48 4.17 -0.47 8.72
N LYS A 49 5.11 -0.73 9.62
CA LYS A 49 6.44 -0.12 9.60
C LYS A 49 7.37 -0.98 8.75
N PHE A 50 7.84 -0.44 7.63
CA PHE A 50 8.71 -1.15 6.69
C PHE A 50 9.98 -0.37 6.40
N ARG A 51 11.03 -1.08 5.95
CA ARG A 51 12.32 -0.48 5.63
C ARG A 51 12.29 0.11 4.21
N MET A 52 12.69 1.37 4.10
CA MET A 52 12.90 2.08 2.85
C MET A 52 14.22 1.64 2.20
N PRO A 53 14.40 1.85 0.88
CA PRO A 53 15.68 1.62 0.21
C PRO A 53 16.85 2.43 0.81
N SER A 54 16.57 3.59 1.42
CA SER A 54 17.54 4.41 2.14
C SER A 54 18.05 3.77 3.44
N GLY A 55 17.41 2.70 3.92
CA GLY A 55 17.72 2.05 5.20
C GLY A 55 16.86 2.57 6.36
N GLU A 56 16.21 3.72 6.21
CA GLU A 56 15.25 4.25 7.17
C GLU A 56 13.96 3.43 7.21
N THR A 57 13.14 3.64 8.22
CA THR A 57 11.85 2.94 8.36
C THR A 57 10.69 3.92 8.36
N GLU A 58 9.69 3.64 7.55
CA GLU A 58 8.48 4.47 7.42
C GLU A 58 7.21 3.64 7.58
N TYR A 59 6.08 4.32 7.79
CA TYR A 59 4.77 3.69 7.89
C TYR A 59 4.05 3.70 6.54
N PHE A 60 3.68 2.51 6.06
CA PHE A 60 3.04 2.31 4.76
C PHE A 60 1.55 2.05 5.00
N PHE A 61 0.81 3.11 5.28
CA PHE A 61 -0.62 3.03 5.59
C PHE A 61 -1.49 2.86 4.34
N ASP A 62 -1.06 3.37 3.20
CA ASP A 62 -1.77 3.17 1.94
C ASP A 62 -1.70 1.72 1.48
N HIS A 63 -2.84 1.22 1.01
CA HIS A 63 -2.94 -0.16 0.58
C HIS A 63 -4.03 -0.40 -0.47
N ILE A 64 -3.83 -1.43 -1.29
CA ILE A 64 -4.84 -1.99 -2.21
C ILE A 64 -5.09 -3.46 -1.90
N GLY A 65 -6.33 -3.92 -2.10
CA GLY A 65 -6.72 -5.30 -1.87
C GLY A 65 -6.64 -6.18 -3.11
N PHE A 66 -6.31 -7.46 -2.94
CA PHE A 66 -6.50 -8.51 -3.94
C PHE A 66 -7.33 -9.68 -3.38
N THR A 67 -8.14 -10.27 -4.24
CA THR A 67 -9.11 -11.34 -3.91
C THR A 67 -8.78 -12.63 -4.67
N GLY A 68 -9.52 -13.71 -4.37
CA GLY A 68 -9.34 -15.05 -4.93
C GLY A 68 -8.84 -16.04 -3.87
N ASN A 69 -8.32 -17.20 -4.31
CA ASN A 69 -7.83 -18.26 -3.42
C ASN A 69 -6.72 -17.80 -2.46
N TYR A 70 -5.97 -16.76 -2.85
CA TYR A 70 -5.06 -16.05 -1.98
C TYR A 70 -5.49 -14.58 -1.91
N CYS A 71 -6.19 -14.21 -0.84
CA CYS A 71 -6.63 -12.85 -0.58
C CYS A 71 -5.65 -12.11 0.32
N GLY A 72 -5.49 -10.80 0.08
CA GLY A 72 -4.48 -10.03 0.76
C GLY A 72 -4.43 -8.57 0.36
N ARG A 73 -3.36 -7.89 0.78
CA ARG A 73 -3.12 -6.47 0.50
C ARG A 73 -1.69 -6.23 0.05
N ILE A 74 -1.53 -5.16 -0.72
CA ILE A 74 -0.25 -4.55 -1.02
C ILE A 74 -0.19 -3.26 -0.22
N HIS A 75 0.74 -3.14 0.71
CA HIS A 75 1.02 -1.91 1.45
C HIS A 75 2.15 -1.15 0.76
N PHE A 76 1.94 0.15 0.54
CA PHE A 76 2.86 0.99 -0.19
C PHE A 76 2.97 2.39 0.41
N LEU A 77 4.07 3.07 0.08
CA LEU A 77 4.30 4.49 0.37
C LEU A 77 4.32 5.24 -0.97
N PRO A 78 3.35 6.13 -1.24
CA PRO A 78 3.29 6.88 -2.50
C PRO A 78 4.39 7.96 -2.55
N ASN A 79 5.07 8.07 -3.69
CA ASN A 79 6.00 9.17 -3.98
C ASN A 79 5.81 9.64 -5.42
N LYS A 80 4.61 10.16 -5.67
CA LYS A 80 4.12 10.49 -7.02
C LYS A 80 4.93 11.63 -7.67
N ALA A 81 5.38 12.60 -6.89
CA ALA A 81 6.30 13.65 -7.34
C ALA A 81 7.59 13.11 -7.98
N ASN A 82 8.07 11.94 -7.52
CA ASN A 82 9.23 11.26 -8.10
C ASN A 82 8.85 10.12 -9.06
N LYS A 83 7.58 10.08 -9.51
CA LYS A 83 6.99 9.05 -10.38
C LYS A 83 7.15 7.62 -9.86
N LYS A 84 7.14 7.45 -8.53
CA LYS A 84 7.46 6.18 -7.87
C LYS A 84 6.53 5.88 -6.71
N CYS A 85 6.54 4.63 -6.26
CA CYS A 85 6.06 4.23 -4.95
C CYS A 85 6.99 3.16 -4.37
N CYS A 86 7.03 3.04 -3.05
CA CYS A 86 7.74 1.95 -2.38
C CYS A 86 6.74 0.90 -1.92
N ILE A 87 7.04 -0.39 -2.12
CA ILE A 87 6.21 -1.49 -1.61
C ILE A 87 6.85 -2.01 -0.34
N GLY A 88 6.10 -1.97 0.76
CA GLY A 88 6.55 -2.45 2.06
C GLY A 88 6.14 -3.90 2.32
N TYR A 89 4.98 -4.31 1.80
CA TYR A 89 4.45 -5.65 2.04
C TYR A 89 3.45 -6.09 0.97
N ILE A 90 3.53 -7.37 0.57
CA ILE A 90 2.53 -8.07 -0.24
C ILE A 90 2.18 -9.35 0.49
N GLY A 91 0.93 -9.50 0.92
CA GLY A 91 0.52 -10.72 1.58
C GLY A 91 -0.85 -10.66 2.23
N LYS A 92 -1.10 -11.58 3.16
CA LYS A 92 -2.38 -11.65 3.90
C LYS A 92 -2.68 -10.34 4.62
N HIS A 93 -3.96 -10.13 4.91
CA HIS A 93 -4.41 -8.97 5.67
C HIS A 93 -3.67 -8.88 7.01
N LEU A 94 -2.97 -7.78 7.26
CA LEU A 94 -2.34 -7.53 8.55
C LEU A 94 -3.39 -7.26 9.63
N LYS A 95 -3.12 -7.67 10.87
CA LYS A 95 -4.07 -7.50 11.99
C LYS A 95 -4.57 -6.06 12.12
N THR A 96 -5.83 -5.91 12.50
CA THR A 96 -6.49 -4.66 12.84
C THR A 96 -7.22 -4.83 14.17
N LYS A 97 -7.84 -3.77 14.71
CA LYS A 97 -8.53 -3.86 16.00
C LYS A 97 -9.65 -4.91 16.04
N ARG A 98 -10.27 -5.22 14.89
CA ARG A 98 -11.41 -6.14 14.78
C ARG A 98 -11.07 -7.50 14.15
N PHE A 99 -9.87 -7.67 13.60
CA PHE A 99 -9.48 -8.84 12.80
C PHE A 99 -7.99 -9.19 12.98
#